data_AF-A0A1Y3BEI9-F1
#
_entry.id   AF-A0A1Y3BEI9-F1
#
_cell.length_a   1.000
_cell.length_b   1.000
_cell.length_c   1.000
_cell.angle_alpha   90.00
_cell.angle_beta   90.00
_cell.angle_gamma   90.00
#
_symmetry.space_group_name_H-M   'P 1'
#
loop_
_entity.id
_entity.type
_entity.pdbx_description
1 polymer ?
#
loop_
_entity_poly.entity_id
_entity_poly.type
_entity_poly.pdbx_seq_one_letter_code
_entity_poly.pdbx_strand_id
1 'polypeptide(L)' 'MAHDKGLGFIGAGYPATPLTTGRVRFCISAAHTKDMLDRSLNVMNEIGDKISIKYSAETVDNDGEDEEFQNFDD' A
#
# COMPACT_ATOMS: atom_id res chain seq x y z
N MET A 1 7.01 0.53 14.21
CA MET A 1 7.63 0.15 12.92
C MET A 1 7.11 0.98 11.74
N ALA A 2 5.81 0.95 11.39
CA ALA A 2 5.26 1.83 10.33
C ALA A 2 5.13 3.29 10.77
N HIS A 3 4.62 3.51 11.99
CA HIS A 3 4.49 4.83 12.62
C HIS A 3 5.84 5.58 12.68
N ASP A 4 6.91 4.90 13.07
CA ASP A 4 8.26 5.50 13.18
C ASP A 4 8.82 5.96 11.82
N LYS A 5 8.25 5.48 10.72
CA LYS A 5 8.60 5.87 9.35
C LYS A 5 7.65 6.93 8.76
N GLY A 6 6.66 7.37 9.55
CA GLY A 6 5.68 8.38 9.18
C GLY A 6 4.46 7.83 8.43
N LEU A 7 4.17 6.53 8.51
CA LEU A 7 3.00 5.92 7.87
C LEU A 7 1.94 5.51 8.88
N GLY A 8 0.71 5.93 8.61
CA GLY A 8 -0.49 5.52 9.35
C GLY A 8 -1.43 4.73 8.45
N PHE A 9 -1.95 3.62 8.97
CA PHE A 9 -2.98 2.81 8.32
C PHE A 9 -3.82 2.11 9.37
N ILE A 10 -5.00 1.62 8.98
CA ILE A 10 -5.88 0.90 9.88
C ILE A 10 -5.84 -0.61 9.61
N GLY A 11 -5.56 -1.38 10.66
CA GLY A 11 -5.76 -2.83 10.64
C GLY A 11 -7.24 -3.15 10.83
N ALA A 12 -7.77 -4.06 10.00
CA ALA A 12 -9.11 -4.59 10.12
C ALA A 12 -9.03 -6.08 10.48
N GLY A 13 -9.65 -6.44 11.60
CA GLY A 13 -9.83 -7.81 12.07
C GLY A 13 -11.30 -8.06 12.44
N TYR A 14 -11.58 -9.20 13.06
CA TYR A 14 -12.92 -9.52 13.59
C TYR A 14 -13.43 -8.40 14.51
N PRO A 15 -14.68 -7.90 14.35
CA PRO A 15 -15.78 -8.40 13.50
C PRO A 15 -15.82 -7.83 12.07
N ALA A 16 -14.94 -6.91 11.71
CA ALA A 16 -14.93 -6.25 10.39
C ALA A 16 -14.48 -7.16 9.24
N THR A 17 -13.74 -8.23 9.57
CA THR A 17 -13.30 -9.29 8.64
C THR A 17 -13.41 -10.65 9.33
N PRO A 18 -13.55 -11.76 8.58
CA PRO A 18 -13.40 -13.10 9.13
C PRO A 18 -12.06 -13.26 9.89
N LEU A 19 -12.03 -14.15 10.87
CA LEU A 19 -10.86 -14.34 11.75
C LEU A 19 -9.58 -14.67 10.98
N THR A 20 -9.70 -15.38 9.86
CA THR A 20 -8.58 -15.84 9.03
C THR A 20 -8.13 -14.83 7.97
N THR A 21 -8.87 -13.74 7.75
CA THR A 21 -8.63 -12.79 6.65
C THR A 21 -8.50 -11.35 7.13
N GLY A 22 -7.76 -11.18 8.24
CA GLY A 22 -7.31 -9.86 8.68
C GLY A 22 -6.52 -9.14 7.58
N ARG A 23 -6.74 -7.84 7.42
CA ARG A 23 -6.09 -7.03 6.38
C ARG A 23 -5.88 -5.60 6.85
N VAL A 24 -5.07 -4.86 6.12
CA VAL A 24 -4.91 -3.41 6.30
C VAL A 24 -5.75 -2.67 5.26
N ARG A 25 -6.36 -1.54 5.63
CA ARG A 25 -7.03 -0.62 4.70
C ARG A 25 -6.23 0.68 4.60
N PHE A 26 -5.83 1.02 3.37
CA PHE A 26 -5.20 2.31 3.06
C PHE A 26 -6.27 3.28 2.58
N CYS A 27 -6.35 4.43 3.23
CA CYS A 27 -7.26 5.50 2.83
C CYS A 27 -6.45 6.53 2.03
N ILE A 28 -6.63 6.53 0.72
CA ILE A 28 -5.92 7.43 -0.21
C ILE A 28 -6.90 8.53 -0.64
N SER A 29 -6.37 9.71 -0.93
CA SER A 29 -7.10 10.88 -1.43
C SER A 29 -6.25 11.63 -2.44
N ALA A 30 -6.87 12.50 -3.23
CA ALA A 30 -6.18 13.36 -4.20
C ALA A 30 -5.13 14.31 -3.59
N ALA A 31 -5.11 14.48 -2.26
CA ALA A 31 -4.09 15.26 -1.57
C ALA A 31 -2.74 14.52 -1.42
N HIS A 32 -2.69 13.21 -1.70
CA HIS A 32 -1.44 12.44 -1.65
C HIS A 32 -0.63 12.70 -2.92
N THR A 33 0.60 13.17 -2.77
CA THR A 33 1.51 13.35 -3.91
C THR A 33 2.12 12.00 -4.35
N LYS A 34 2.61 11.93 -5.59
CA LYS A 34 3.33 10.74 -6.11
C LYS A 34 4.48 10.35 -5.18
N ASP A 35 5.30 11.31 -4.75
CA ASP A 35 6.41 11.07 -3.82
C ASP A 35 5.97 10.45 -2.48
N MET A 36 4.80 10.86 -1.95
CA MET A 36 4.26 10.27 -0.73
C MET A 36 3.86 8.82 -0.94
N LEU A 37 3.25 8.50 -2.09
CA LEU A 37 2.84 7.15 -2.44
C LEU A 37 4.06 6.25 -2.68
N ASP A 38 5.05 6.72 -3.42
CA ASP A 38 6.29 5.99 -3.70
C ASP A 38 7.06 5.67 -2.41
N ARG A 39 7.16 6.66 -1.50
CA ARG A 39 7.74 6.44 -0.18
C ARG A 39 6.93 5.42 0.62
N SER A 40 5.60 5.48 0.55
CA SER A 40 4.72 4.55 1.25
C SER A 40 4.93 3.11 0.77
N LEU A 41 5.00 2.90 -0.54
CA LEU A 41 5.29 1.59 -1.15
C LEU A 41 6.62 1.02 -0.70
N ASN A 42 7.69 1.82 -0.73
CA ASN A 42 9.03 1.39 -0.31
C ASN A 42 9.05 0.93 1.17
N VAL A 43 8.42 1.70 2.05
CA VAL A 43 8.34 1.32 3.47
C VAL A 43 7.49 0.08 3.68
N MET A 44 6.35 -0.05 2.98
CA MET A 44 5.51 -1.25 3.05
C MET A 44 6.24 -2.48 2.55
N ASN A 45 7.04 -2.34 1.49
CA ASN A 45 7.88 -3.40 0.96
C ASN A 45 8.85 -3.90 2.05
N GLU A 46 9.59 -2.99 2.69
CA GLU A 46 10.53 -3.37 3.75
C GLU A 46 9.85 -4.00 4.98
N ILE A 47 8.70 -3.45 5.40
CA ILE A 47 7.95 -4.01 6.54
C ILE A 47 7.42 -5.40 6.18
N GLY A 48 6.90 -5.58 4.96
CA GLY A 48 6.36 -6.84 4.49
C GLY A 48 7.39 -7.96 4.47
N ASP A 49 8.65 -7.64 4.12
CA ASP A 49 9.77 -8.60 4.18
C ASP A 49 10.08 -9.00 5.63
N LYS A 50 10.05 -8.04 6.55
CA LYS A 50 10.38 -8.30 7.97
C LYS A 50 9.36 -9.18 8.66
N ILE A 51 8.09 -9.08 8.29
CA ILE A 51 6.99 -9.86 8.90
C ILE A 51 6.58 -11.07 8.06
N SER A 52 7.29 -11.34 6.95
CA SER A 52 7.07 -12.49 6.06
C SER A 52 5.61 -12.63 5.59
N ILE A 53 4.95 -11.51 5.27
CA ILE A 53 3.53 -11.47 4.84
C ILE A 53 3.37 -11.46 3.31
N LYS A 54 4.47 -11.34 2.56
CA LYS A 54 4.44 -11.31 1.09
C LYS A 54 4.32 -12.72 0.53
N TYR A 55 3.07 -13.18 0.39
CA TYR A 55 2.78 -14.51 -0.13
C TYR A 55 2.66 -14.57 -1.66
N SER A 56 2.45 -13.43 -2.33
CA SER A 56 2.45 -13.36 -3.79
C SER A 56 3.88 -13.48 -4.31
N ALA A 57 4.11 -14.41 -5.23
CA ALA A 57 5.41 -14.68 -5.85
C ALA A 57 5.45 -14.23 -7.32
N GLU A 58 4.59 -13.29 -7.70
CA GLU A 58 4.64 -12.71 -9.04
C GLU A 58 5.86 -11.80 -9.18
N THR A 59 6.59 -11.96 -10.28
CA THR A 59 7.69 -11.08 -10.64
C THR A 59 7.13 -9.70 -10.95
N VAL A 60 7.65 -8.66 -10.30
CA VAL A 60 7.28 -7.28 -10.62
C VAL A 60 8.00 -6.92 -11.91
N ASP A 61 7.30 -7.03 -13.03
CA ASP A 61 7.80 -6.53 -14.32
C ASP A 61 7.88 -4.99 -14.20
N ASN A 62 9.07 -4.43 -14.44
CA ASN A 62 9.28 -2.98 -14.40
C ASN A 62 8.83 -2.38 -15.73
N ASP A 63 7.54 -2.44 -15.98
CA ASP A 63 6.93 -1.86 -17.16
C ASP A 63 6.77 -0.37 -16.88
N GLY A 64 7.83 0.38 -17.18
CA GLY A 64 7.94 1.82 -16.97
C GLY A 64 7.06 2.64 -17.91
N GLU A 65 5.75 2.44 -17.85
CA GLU A 65 4.80 3.38 -18.43
C GLU A 65 4.15 4.16 -17.28
N ASP A 66 4.66 5.37 -17.05
CA ASP A 66 3.90 6.41 -16.37
C ASP A 66 2.61 6.62 -17.18
N GLU A 67 1.54 5.89 -16.83
CA GLU A 67 0.22 6.12 -17.41
C GLU A 67 -0.15 7.57 -17.12
N GLU A 68 -0.14 8.38 -18.17
CA GLU A 68 -0.64 9.74 -18.18
C GLU A 68 -2.13 9.64 -17.88
N PHE A 69 -2.51 9.78 -16.60
CA PHE A 69 -3.90 9.80 -16.19
C PHE A 69 -4.59 10.94 -16.95
N GLN A 70 -5.37 10.60 -17.97
CA GLN A 70 -6.22 11.56 -18.64
C GLN A 70 -7.17 12.13 -17.59
N ASN A 71 -7.11 13.45 -17.41
CA ASN A 71 -8.03 14.17 -16.54
C ASN A 71 -9.46 13.82 -16.96
N PHE A 72 -10.20 13.15 -16.08
CA PHE A 72 -11.64 12.96 -16.18
C PHE A 72 -12.34 14.24 -15.68
N ASP A 73 -12.08 15.35 -16.37
CA ASP A 73 -12.86 16.59 -16.24
C ASP A 73 -13.66 16.78 -17.54
N ASP A 74 -14.73 15.99 -17.69
CA ASP A 74 -15.93 16.27 -18.50
C ASP A 74 -17.16 15.70 -17.78
#